data_AF-A0A544QNU2-F1
#
_entry.id   AF-A0A544QNU2-F1
#
_cell.length_a   1.000
_cell.length_b   1.000
_cell.length_c   1.000
_cell.angle_alpha   90.00
_cell.angle_beta   90.00
_cell.angle_gamma   90.00
#
_symmetry.space_group_name_H-M   'P 1'
#
loop_
_entity.id
_entity.type
_entity.pdbx_description
1 polymer ?
#
loop_
_entity_poly.entity_id
_entity_poly.type
_entity_poly.pdbx_seq_one_letter_code
_entity_poly.pdbx_strand_id
1 'polypeptide(L)'
;MGRVQAFLSKKRVTFSLILVFLVTYPLELLIITQFGIETFEFWFLFPPGFEPTPAWILALFAHGTTLHLAGNILGVLVYGLVLERYVAGSTYLTVYMLTGILAGLIHTNFTGSTGAGASGAIMGIFGFYAIVYIAMYRPDEEIDPSESIRYTLAILGPPVIVAQYAIDIYVNNGGYVHVAGGIIGILLGLVFVGSQVENPVSNLIELAKEAPFRTALLVLVVAETVVIVYLLIATPENPSISTAIQAGATIILVLITIWYANHTRRSAKLFRRELELETQRNHAETLQSRISTWLEDFPAVGETDVPLFADRDSMYAVPESLRDDPYFEDLTTNHASDIQDSVGRIDDLYTEFLDIRDDFVDNLSIDEHTNMRQIDILEENYAKWLFERVLLLERTDKDKKDLKSAVGDAFETKALEEDDYFRLIGDTDQFRKRAIMLYHYKRSFAKGRKDPYMFRIYATGPQRHIDEIESVTGYSDAVGASELLDDIETELRELEKQLIEYNEAPRFEGECDLILDID
;
A
#
# COMPACT_ATOMS: atom_id res chain seq x y z
N MET A 1 42.24 8.11 5.93
CA MET A 1 42.72 7.01 5.07
C MET A 1 41.66 5.92 4.84
N GLY A 2 40.98 5.39 5.87
CA GLY A 2 40.05 4.24 5.73
C GLY A 2 38.89 4.40 4.73
N ARG A 3 38.20 5.56 4.68
CA ARG A 3 37.10 5.80 3.72
C ARG A 3 37.55 5.87 2.26
N VAL A 4 38.73 6.45 2.01
CA VAL A 4 39.32 6.52 0.66
C VAL A 4 39.77 5.13 0.21
N GLN A 5 40.42 4.36 1.10
CA GLN A 5 40.82 2.98 0.81
C GLN A 5 39.61 2.08 0.54
N ALA A 6 38.53 2.23 1.30
CA ALA A 6 37.27 1.52 1.06
C ALA A 6 36.64 1.89 -0.29
N PHE A 7 36.61 3.19 -0.64
CA PHE A 7 36.13 3.67 -1.93
C PHE A 7 36.95 3.11 -3.10
N LEU A 8 38.28 3.18 -3.03
CA LEU A 8 39.19 2.66 -4.04
C LEU A 8 39.08 1.13 -4.18
N SER A 9 38.89 0.42 -3.07
CA SER A 9 38.78 -1.05 -3.07
C SER A 9 37.53 -1.59 -3.77
N LYS A 10 36.49 -0.75 -3.94
CA LYS A 10 35.25 -1.06 -4.65
C LYS A 10 35.26 -0.63 -6.12
N LYS A 11 36.32 0.06 -6.58
CA LYS A 11 36.44 0.63 -7.94
C LYS A 11 37.60 0.04 -8.73
N ARG A 12 37.70 -1.29 -8.69
CA ARG A 12 38.87 -2.02 -9.15
C ARG A 12 39.02 -1.96 -10.68
N VAL A 13 37.93 -2.03 -11.44
CA VAL A 13 37.97 -2.09 -12.91
C VAL A 13 38.36 -0.75 -13.51
N THR A 14 37.71 0.34 -13.11
CA THR A 14 38.01 1.69 -13.61
C THR A 14 39.49 2.04 -13.39
N PHE A 15 39.99 1.88 -12.16
CA PHE A 15 41.39 2.19 -11.85
C PHE A 15 42.36 1.20 -12.49
N SER A 16 41.98 -0.06 -12.69
CA SER A 16 42.80 -1.02 -13.44
C SER A 16 42.93 -0.63 -14.91
N LEU A 17 41.86 -0.18 -15.55
CA LEU A 17 41.92 0.31 -16.94
C LEU A 17 42.83 1.53 -17.06
N ILE A 18 42.70 2.50 -16.14
CA ILE A 18 43.57 3.68 -16.12
C ILE A 18 45.03 3.26 -15.91
N LEU A 19 45.30 2.34 -14.98
CA LEU A 19 46.66 1.83 -14.76
C LEU A 19 47.20 1.16 -16.02
N VAL A 20 46.39 0.34 -16.70
CA VAL A 20 46.77 -0.28 -17.98
C VAL A 20 47.08 0.79 -19.02
N PHE A 21 46.27 1.83 -19.18
CA PHE A 21 46.58 2.92 -20.12
C PHE A 21 47.90 3.61 -19.81
N LEU A 22 48.15 3.89 -18.52
CA LEU A 22 49.37 4.54 -18.05
C LEU A 22 50.63 3.68 -18.19
N VAL A 23 50.49 2.35 -18.23
CA VAL A 23 51.59 1.40 -18.45
C VAL A 23 51.79 1.14 -19.95
N THR A 24 50.71 1.01 -20.72
CA THR A 24 50.76 0.72 -22.15
C THR A 24 51.36 1.89 -22.93
N TYR A 25 50.99 3.13 -22.60
CA TYR A 25 51.53 4.31 -23.29
C TYR A 25 53.07 4.44 -23.27
N PRO A 26 53.78 4.36 -22.12
CA PRO A 26 55.24 4.38 -22.13
C PRO A 26 55.85 3.12 -22.76
N LEU A 27 55.15 1.97 -22.70
CA LEU A 27 55.59 0.74 -23.37
C LEU A 27 55.53 0.90 -24.90
N GLU A 28 54.50 1.54 -25.45
CA GLU A 28 54.40 1.87 -26.87
C GLU A 28 55.58 2.74 -27.30
N LEU A 29 55.87 3.81 -26.55
CA LEU A 29 57.01 4.69 -26.82
C LEU A 29 58.33 3.91 -26.79
N LEU A 30 58.52 3.06 -25.78
CA LEU A 30 59.70 2.21 -25.69
C LEU A 30 59.82 1.29 -26.90
N ILE A 31 58.74 0.63 -27.32
CA ILE A 31 58.74 -0.28 -28.47
C ILE A 31 59.09 0.45 -29.76
N ILE A 32 58.50 1.62 -29.99
CA ILE A 32 58.83 2.47 -31.14
C ILE A 32 60.32 2.81 -31.14
N THR A 33 60.89 3.19 -29.99
CA THR A 33 62.31 3.57 -29.91
C THR A 33 63.28 2.40 -30.04
N GLN A 34 62.94 1.21 -29.53
CA GLN A 34 63.87 0.06 -29.47
C GLN A 34 63.72 -0.90 -30.66
N PHE A 35 62.51 -1.05 -31.18
CA PHE A 35 62.16 -2.08 -32.17
C PHE A 35 61.53 -1.49 -33.45
N GLY A 36 61.40 -0.17 -33.54
CA GLY A 36 60.90 0.53 -34.71
C GLY A 36 59.37 0.60 -34.81
N ILE A 37 58.90 1.45 -35.72
CA ILE A 37 57.47 1.72 -35.90
C ILE A 37 56.69 0.50 -36.39
N GLU A 38 57.27 -0.33 -37.28
CA GLU A 38 56.61 -1.54 -37.82
C GLU A 38 56.23 -2.53 -36.71
N THR A 39 57.10 -2.70 -35.70
CA THR A 39 56.80 -3.53 -34.53
C THR A 39 55.63 -2.95 -33.74
N PHE A 40 55.62 -1.63 -33.52
CA PHE A 40 54.50 -0.96 -32.86
C PHE A 40 53.19 -1.15 -33.64
N GLU A 41 53.21 -1.00 -34.96
CA GLU A 41 52.01 -1.16 -35.80
C GLU A 41 51.43 -2.56 -35.67
N PHE A 42 52.25 -3.60 -35.72
CA PHE A 42 51.80 -4.99 -35.57
C PHE A 42 51.14 -5.28 -34.22
N TRP A 43 51.65 -4.69 -33.14
CA TRP A 43 51.16 -4.96 -31.78
C TRP A 43 50.04 -4.03 -31.34
N PHE A 44 49.98 -2.77 -31.79
CA PHE A 44 49.12 -1.74 -31.19
C PHE A 44 48.24 -0.98 -32.18
N LEU A 45 48.42 -1.14 -33.51
CA LEU A 45 47.51 -0.57 -34.50
C LEU A 45 46.54 -1.62 -35.00
N PHE A 46 45.25 -1.40 -34.75
CA PHE A 46 44.16 -2.25 -35.21
C PHE A 46 44.12 -2.21 -36.75
N PRO A 47 44.33 -3.33 -37.46
CA PRO A 47 44.38 -3.35 -38.91
C PRO A 47 42.99 -3.48 -39.55
N PRO A 48 42.82 -3.11 -40.84
CA PRO A 48 41.67 -3.54 -41.62
C PRO A 48 41.71 -5.06 -41.86
N GLY A 49 40.54 -5.65 -42.13
CA GLY A 49 40.37 -7.09 -42.33
C GLY A 49 39.86 -7.83 -41.10
N PHE A 50 39.68 -9.14 -41.25
CA PHE A 50 39.11 -10.03 -40.24
C PHE A 50 40.11 -11.07 -39.71
N GLU A 51 41.39 -10.92 -40.06
CA GLU A 51 42.46 -11.77 -39.55
C GLU A 51 42.86 -11.30 -38.14
N PRO A 52 42.72 -12.15 -37.10
CA PRO A 52 43.04 -11.75 -35.74
C PRO A 52 44.53 -11.49 -35.57
N THR A 53 44.87 -10.30 -35.06
CA THR A 53 46.24 -9.93 -34.67
C THR A 53 46.28 -9.57 -33.18
N PRO A 54 47.46 -9.54 -32.53
CA PRO A 54 47.57 -9.06 -31.15
C PRO A 54 47.00 -7.64 -30.96
N ALA A 55 47.05 -6.81 -31.99
CA ALA A 55 46.49 -5.47 -31.99
C ALA A 55 44.97 -5.43 -31.78
N TRP A 56 44.22 -6.49 -32.07
CA TRP A 56 42.78 -6.52 -31.80
C TRP A 56 42.43 -6.30 -30.33
N ILE A 57 43.35 -6.66 -29.42
CA ILE A 57 43.20 -6.48 -27.99
C ILE A 57 44.02 -5.28 -27.53
N LEU A 58 45.29 -5.22 -27.93
CA LEU A 58 46.22 -4.23 -27.40
C LEU A 58 45.92 -2.81 -27.90
N ALA A 59 45.34 -2.64 -29.09
CA ALA A 59 44.97 -1.33 -29.61
C ALA A 59 43.88 -0.63 -28.77
N LEU A 60 43.06 -1.38 -28.03
CA LEU A 60 42.05 -0.82 -27.11
C LEU A 60 42.70 -0.11 -25.91
N PHE A 61 43.98 -0.35 -25.66
CA PHE A 61 44.73 0.29 -24.55
C PHE A 61 45.80 1.26 -25.06
N ALA A 62 46.02 1.27 -26.38
CA ALA A 62 47.06 2.05 -27.04
C ALA A 62 46.67 3.51 -27.28
N HIS A 63 47.62 4.43 -27.25
CA HIS A 63 47.35 5.86 -27.45
C HIS A 63 48.45 6.54 -28.26
N GLY A 64 48.12 7.05 -29.44
CA GLY A 64 49.10 7.75 -30.29
C GLY A 64 49.59 9.10 -29.75
N THR A 65 48.87 9.75 -28.83
CA THR A 65 49.26 11.04 -28.26
C THR A 65 48.89 11.16 -26.78
N THR A 66 49.62 12.01 -26.04
CA THR A 66 49.36 12.27 -24.62
C THR A 66 47.98 12.92 -24.40
N LEU A 67 47.53 13.78 -25.32
CA LEU A 67 46.21 14.39 -25.23
C LEU A 67 45.10 13.34 -25.40
N HIS A 68 45.28 12.39 -26.32
CA HIS A 68 44.34 11.28 -26.52
C HIS A 68 44.25 10.39 -25.26
N LEU A 69 45.39 10.07 -24.64
CA LEU A 69 45.45 9.37 -23.35
C LEU A 69 44.69 10.12 -22.26
N ALA A 70 44.94 11.42 -22.10
CA ALA A 70 44.28 12.24 -21.08
C ALA A 70 42.75 12.28 -21.27
N GLY A 71 42.28 12.41 -22.51
CA GLY A 71 40.85 12.38 -22.84
C GLY A 71 40.19 11.04 -22.48
N ASN A 72 40.83 9.92 -22.82
CA ASN A 72 40.31 8.59 -22.50
C ASN A 72 40.32 8.28 -20.99
N ILE A 73 41.36 8.71 -20.27
CA ILE A 73 41.39 8.62 -18.80
C ILE A 73 40.23 9.41 -18.19
N LEU A 74 39.98 10.63 -18.66
CA LEU A 74 38.85 11.44 -18.19
C LEU A 74 37.51 10.77 -18.49
N GLY A 75 37.33 10.23 -19.70
CA GLY A 75 36.11 9.50 -20.09
C GLY A 75 35.82 8.30 -19.20
N VAL A 76 36.83 7.47 -18.93
CA VAL A 76 36.71 6.33 -18.00
C VAL A 76 36.49 6.78 -16.56
N LEU A 77 37.11 7.88 -16.10
CA LEU A 77 36.85 8.41 -14.76
C LEU A 77 35.41 8.88 -14.58
N VAL A 78 34.85 9.60 -15.55
CA VAL A 78 33.50 10.16 -15.44
C VAL A 78 32.45 9.05 -15.53
N TYR A 79 32.51 8.18 -16.54
CA TYR A 79 31.46 7.20 -16.78
C TYR A 79 31.77 5.82 -16.21
N GLY A 80 33.04 5.41 -16.19
CA GLY A 80 33.45 4.13 -15.62
C GLY A 80 33.21 4.04 -14.13
N LEU A 81 33.56 5.08 -13.36
CA LEU A 81 33.32 5.09 -11.90
C LEU A 81 31.84 4.94 -11.55
N VAL A 82 30.98 5.53 -12.39
CA VAL A 82 29.53 5.48 -12.23
C VAL A 82 29.02 4.11 -12.65
N LEU A 83 29.36 3.63 -13.85
CA LEU A 83 28.98 2.32 -14.36
C LEU A 83 29.35 1.17 -13.41
N GLU A 84 30.54 1.21 -12.81
CA GLU A 84 31.02 0.21 -11.85
C GLU A 84 30.20 0.17 -10.54
N ARG A 85 29.21 1.06 -10.35
CA ARG A 85 28.22 0.94 -9.25
C ARG A 85 27.03 0.07 -9.64
N TYR A 86 26.69 0.04 -10.92
CA TYR A 86 25.45 -0.56 -11.43
C TYR A 86 25.64 -1.95 -11.98
N VAL A 87 26.86 -2.31 -12.40
CA VAL A 87 27.15 -3.63 -12.96
C VAL A 87 28.37 -4.28 -12.34
N ALA A 88 28.39 -5.61 -12.38
CA ALA A 88 29.55 -6.39 -12.00
C ALA A 88 30.78 -6.05 -12.86
N GLY A 89 31.97 -6.17 -12.27
CA GLY A 89 33.22 -5.85 -12.97
C GLY A 89 33.46 -6.67 -14.24
N SER A 90 32.97 -7.92 -14.28
CA SER A 90 33.00 -8.77 -15.47
C SER A 90 32.14 -8.22 -16.60
N THR A 91 30.93 -7.72 -16.30
CA THR A 91 30.04 -7.07 -17.27
C THR A 91 30.65 -5.80 -17.82
N TYR A 92 31.21 -4.94 -16.95
CA TYR A 92 31.96 -3.75 -17.38
C TYR A 92 33.03 -4.16 -18.39
N LEU A 93 33.95 -5.05 -17.99
CA LEU A 93 35.10 -5.41 -18.84
C LEU A 93 34.64 -6.03 -20.17
N THR A 94 33.59 -6.85 -20.14
CA THR A 94 33.00 -7.45 -21.34
C THR A 94 32.47 -6.38 -22.29
N VAL A 95 31.72 -5.39 -21.78
CA VAL A 95 31.21 -4.27 -22.59
C VAL A 95 32.37 -3.46 -23.18
N TYR A 96 33.39 -3.15 -22.39
CA TYR A 96 34.57 -2.43 -22.86
C TYR A 96 35.28 -3.18 -24.01
N MET A 97 35.56 -4.47 -23.82
CA MET A 97 36.26 -5.28 -24.81
C MET A 97 35.44 -5.49 -26.08
N LEU A 98 34.16 -5.85 -25.95
CA LEU A 98 33.30 -6.11 -27.11
C LEU A 98 33.05 -4.85 -27.93
N THR A 99 32.74 -3.73 -27.28
CA THR A 99 32.48 -2.47 -28.00
C THR A 99 33.75 -1.96 -28.67
N GLY A 100 34.91 -2.04 -28.01
CA GLY A 100 36.20 -1.65 -28.59
C GLY A 100 36.60 -2.49 -29.81
N ILE A 101 36.51 -3.82 -29.72
CA ILE A 101 36.86 -4.72 -30.83
C ILE A 101 35.92 -4.52 -32.02
N LEU A 102 34.61 -4.53 -31.78
CA LEU A 102 33.61 -4.41 -32.85
C LEU A 102 33.63 -3.02 -33.49
N ALA A 103 33.80 -1.95 -32.70
CA ALA A 103 33.95 -0.61 -33.23
C ALA A 103 35.24 -0.46 -34.05
N GLY A 104 36.34 -1.05 -33.58
CA GLY A 104 37.61 -1.12 -34.31
C GLY A 104 37.45 -1.79 -35.66
N LEU A 105 36.84 -2.99 -35.69
CA LEU A 105 36.56 -3.72 -36.93
C LEU A 105 35.71 -2.92 -37.90
N ILE A 106 34.63 -2.30 -37.42
CA ILE A 106 33.76 -1.47 -38.25
C ILE A 106 34.56 -0.30 -38.81
N HIS A 107 35.27 0.44 -37.95
CA HIS A 107 36.01 1.61 -38.38
C HIS A 107 37.09 1.29 -39.42
N THR A 108 37.97 0.32 -39.15
CA THR A 108 39.11 0.03 -40.02
C THR A 108 38.70 -0.60 -41.34
N ASN A 109 37.66 -1.45 -41.36
CA ASN A 109 37.17 -2.04 -42.61
C ASN A 109 36.38 -1.03 -43.48
N PHE A 110 35.69 -0.05 -42.89
CA PHE A 110 34.98 0.96 -43.67
C PHE A 110 35.89 2.06 -44.21
N THR A 111 36.96 2.40 -43.49
CA THR A 111 37.87 3.49 -43.87
C THR A 111 39.11 3.02 -44.61
N GLY A 112 39.48 1.74 -44.46
CA GLY A 112 40.74 1.20 -44.94
C GLY A 112 41.96 1.68 -44.13
N SER A 113 41.76 2.48 -43.07
CA SER A 113 42.84 2.95 -42.20
C SER A 113 43.01 2.05 -40.97
N THR A 114 44.16 2.17 -40.32
CA THR A 114 44.43 1.56 -39.01
C THR A 114 43.89 2.44 -37.87
N GLY A 115 43.55 1.84 -36.72
CA GLY A 115 43.06 2.58 -35.54
C GLY A 115 43.79 2.20 -34.26
N ALA A 116 43.89 3.14 -33.31
CA ALA A 116 44.36 2.86 -31.95
C ALA A 116 43.68 3.82 -30.96
N GLY A 117 43.26 3.31 -29.81
CA GLY A 117 42.57 4.11 -28.81
C GLY A 117 41.49 3.35 -28.05
N ALA A 118 41.34 3.71 -26.77
CA ALA A 118 40.24 3.26 -25.91
C ALA A 118 38.88 3.90 -26.27
N SER A 119 38.86 4.90 -27.14
CA SER A 119 37.72 5.80 -27.31
C SER A 119 36.45 5.11 -27.82
N GLY A 120 36.55 4.16 -28.75
CA GLY A 120 35.41 3.35 -29.20
C GLY A 120 34.81 2.51 -28.06
N ALA A 121 35.67 1.93 -27.21
CA ALA A 121 35.24 1.17 -26.03
C ALA A 121 34.57 2.06 -24.97
N ILE A 122 35.10 3.27 -24.79
CA ILE A 122 34.55 4.27 -23.86
C ILE A 122 33.19 4.80 -24.34
N MET A 123 33.03 5.05 -25.64
CA MET A 123 31.72 5.40 -26.21
C MET A 123 30.73 4.25 -26.02
N GLY A 124 31.18 3.00 -26.11
CA GLY A 124 30.39 1.84 -25.74
C GLY A 124 29.97 1.80 -24.27
N ILE A 125 30.86 2.18 -23.34
CA ILE A 125 30.51 2.37 -21.93
C ILE A 125 29.42 3.45 -21.78
N PHE A 126 29.50 4.55 -22.52
CA PHE A 126 28.52 5.65 -22.42
C PHE A 126 27.14 5.17 -22.88
N GLY A 127 27.08 4.54 -24.05
CA GLY A 127 25.84 4.00 -24.60
C GLY A 127 25.21 2.93 -23.70
N PHE A 128 26.03 2.03 -23.17
CA PHE A 128 25.59 0.99 -22.25
C PHE A 128 25.05 1.59 -20.93
N TYR A 129 25.82 2.50 -20.32
CA TYR A 129 25.45 3.16 -19.09
C TYR A 129 24.15 3.95 -19.22
N ALA A 130 23.95 4.69 -20.32
CA ALA A 130 22.72 5.44 -20.56
C ALA A 130 21.47 4.54 -20.48
N ILE A 131 21.50 3.36 -21.11
CA ILE A 131 20.38 2.43 -21.11
C ILE A 131 20.20 1.77 -19.74
N VAL A 132 21.27 1.22 -19.15
CA VAL A 132 21.20 0.55 -17.85
C VAL A 132 20.67 1.50 -16.78
N TYR A 133 21.18 2.73 -16.76
CA TYR A 133 20.75 3.71 -15.79
C TYR A 133 19.28 4.12 -15.99
N ILE A 134 18.86 4.47 -17.22
CA ILE A 134 17.46 4.89 -17.47
C ILE A 134 16.47 3.77 -17.15
N ALA A 135 16.79 2.53 -17.50
CA ALA A 135 15.88 1.41 -17.32
C ALA A 135 15.82 0.87 -15.88
N MET A 136 16.88 1.04 -15.10
CA MET A 136 16.97 0.56 -13.71
C MET A 136 16.82 1.66 -12.67
N TYR A 137 16.63 2.93 -13.08
CA TYR A 137 16.43 4.04 -12.17
C TYR A 137 15.11 3.90 -11.41
N ARG A 138 15.20 3.72 -10.10
CA ARG A 138 14.08 3.84 -9.16
C ARG A 138 14.26 5.12 -8.35
N PRO A 139 13.30 6.06 -8.39
CA PRO A 139 13.37 7.25 -7.55
C PRO A 139 13.06 6.86 -6.10
N ASP A 140 14.09 6.56 -5.29
CA ASP A 140 13.92 6.42 -3.83
C ASP A 140 13.61 7.78 -3.18
N GLU A 141 12.88 7.75 -2.06
CA GLU A 141 12.36 8.94 -1.34
C GLU A 141 13.45 9.85 -0.74
N GLU A 142 14.61 9.30 -0.40
CA GLU A 142 15.75 10.06 0.12
C GLU A 142 16.73 10.45 -1.00
N ILE A 143 16.58 11.67 -1.51
CA ILE A 143 17.34 12.16 -2.67
C ILE A 143 18.79 12.48 -2.28
N ASP A 144 19.72 11.53 -2.50
CA ASP A 144 21.16 11.80 -2.54
C ASP A 144 21.47 12.75 -3.73
N PRO A 145 22.07 13.95 -3.49
CA PRO A 145 22.51 14.86 -4.56
C PRO A 145 23.37 14.19 -5.63
N SER A 146 24.09 13.11 -5.28
CA SER A 146 24.92 12.36 -6.20
C SER A 146 24.14 11.54 -7.23
N GLU A 147 22.87 11.17 -6.98
CA GLU A 147 22.00 10.51 -7.97
C GLU A 147 21.54 11.47 -9.06
N SER A 148 21.39 12.76 -8.74
CA SER A 148 21.06 13.79 -9.74
C SER A 148 22.14 13.90 -10.81
N ILE A 149 23.42 13.85 -10.40
CA ILE A 149 24.56 13.91 -11.31
C ILE A 149 24.58 12.69 -12.23
N ARG A 150 24.30 11.50 -11.70
CA ARG A 150 24.31 10.25 -12.46
C ARG A 150 23.18 10.18 -13.48
N TYR A 151 22.00 10.69 -13.11
CA TYR A 151 20.87 10.86 -14.01
C TYR A 151 21.20 11.80 -15.16
N THR A 152 21.82 12.95 -14.85
CA THR A 152 22.30 13.87 -15.89
C THR A 152 23.31 13.21 -16.81
N LEU A 153 24.30 12.47 -16.30
CA LEU A 153 25.27 11.76 -17.12
C LEU A 153 24.62 10.71 -18.05
N ALA A 154 23.58 10.01 -17.59
CA ALA A 154 22.87 9.02 -18.41
C ALA A 154 22.09 9.67 -19.57
N ILE A 155 21.40 10.79 -19.31
CA ILE A 155 20.67 11.54 -20.34
C ILE A 155 21.63 12.23 -21.32
N LEU A 156 22.79 12.69 -20.86
CA LEU A 156 23.79 13.32 -21.72
C LEU A 156 24.57 12.32 -22.58
N GLY A 157 24.52 11.02 -22.29
CA GLY A 157 25.22 9.99 -23.05
C GLY A 157 24.95 10.03 -24.56
N PRO A 158 23.69 9.89 -25.03
CA PRO A 158 23.37 9.94 -26.46
C PRO A 158 23.76 11.28 -27.14
N PRO A 159 23.47 12.46 -26.55
CA PRO A 159 23.97 13.74 -27.07
C PRO A 159 25.49 13.82 -27.18
N VAL A 160 26.23 13.29 -26.21
CA VAL A 160 27.70 13.26 -26.24
C VAL A 160 28.22 12.40 -27.39
N ILE A 161 27.57 11.26 -27.69
CA ILE A 161 27.92 10.42 -28.83
C ILE A 161 27.68 11.16 -30.16
N VAL A 162 26.56 11.88 -30.28
CA VAL A 162 26.24 12.67 -31.49
C VAL A 162 27.19 13.86 -31.65
N ALA A 163 27.50 14.56 -30.56
CA ALA A 163 28.46 15.66 -30.56
C ALA A 163 29.87 15.18 -30.92
N GLN A 164 30.29 14.04 -30.39
CA GLN A 164 31.56 13.41 -30.75
C GLN A 164 31.60 13.07 -32.25
N TYR A 165 30.54 12.48 -32.80
CA TYR A 165 30.47 12.18 -34.24
C TYR A 165 30.60 13.44 -35.11
N ALA A 166 29.95 14.53 -34.72
CA ALA A 166 30.05 15.81 -35.44
C ALA A 166 31.49 16.35 -35.44
N ILE A 167 32.19 16.24 -34.30
CA ILE A 167 33.61 16.59 -34.18
C ILE A 167 34.45 15.69 -35.08
N ASP A 168 34.19 14.38 -35.09
CA ASP A 168 35.01 13.44 -35.86
C ASP A 168 34.86 13.61 -37.37
N ILE A 169 33.66 13.96 -37.86
CA ILE A 169 33.45 14.36 -39.26
C ILE A 169 34.29 15.61 -39.57
N TYR A 170 34.25 16.61 -38.69
CA TYR A 170 34.96 17.87 -38.89
C TYR A 170 36.48 17.70 -38.88
N VAL A 171 37.01 16.87 -37.97
CA VAL A 171 38.45 16.60 -37.82
C VAL A 171 38.93 15.49 -38.78
N ASN A 172 38.02 14.88 -39.55
CA ASN A 172 38.27 13.72 -40.42
C ASN A 172 39.02 12.60 -39.70
N ASN A 173 38.67 12.36 -38.43
CA ASN A 173 39.43 11.51 -37.52
C ASN A 173 38.53 10.51 -36.81
N GLY A 174 38.30 9.36 -37.43
CA GLY A 174 37.81 8.20 -36.70
C GLY A 174 36.30 8.14 -36.40
N GLY A 175 35.44 8.97 -37.01
CA GLY A 175 34.03 9.10 -36.59
C GLY A 175 33.21 7.82 -36.53
N TYR A 176 33.56 6.83 -37.35
CA TYR A 176 32.91 5.53 -37.34
C TYR A 176 33.20 4.73 -36.05
N VAL A 177 34.37 4.90 -35.42
CA VAL A 177 34.73 4.13 -34.21
C VAL A 177 33.93 4.58 -33.00
N HIS A 178 33.70 5.90 -32.84
CA HIS A 178 32.96 6.44 -31.71
C HIS A 178 31.46 6.14 -31.83
N VAL A 179 30.88 6.31 -33.02
CA VAL A 179 29.47 5.99 -33.28
C VAL A 179 29.20 4.50 -33.17
N ALA A 180 30.04 3.67 -33.79
CA ALA A 180 29.89 2.22 -33.70
C ALA A 180 29.98 1.76 -32.24
N GLY A 181 30.98 2.26 -31.51
CA GLY A 181 31.14 1.99 -30.08
C GLY A 181 29.88 2.33 -29.28
N GLY A 182 29.38 3.56 -29.42
CA GLY A 182 28.17 4.04 -28.75
C GLY A 182 26.93 3.21 -29.07
N ILE A 183 26.67 2.91 -30.35
CA ILE A 183 25.52 2.10 -30.79
C ILE A 183 25.61 0.68 -30.23
N ILE A 184 26.78 0.03 -30.32
CA ILE A 184 26.97 -1.32 -29.78
C ILE A 184 26.77 -1.31 -28.26
N GLY A 185 27.24 -0.27 -27.57
CA GLY A 185 27.00 -0.05 -26.15
C GLY A 185 25.52 0.00 -25.81
N ILE A 186 24.73 0.80 -26.54
CA ILE A 186 23.27 0.89 -26.39
C ILE A 186 22.61 -0.48 -26.58
N LEU A 187 22.98 -1.21 -27.64
CA LEU A 187 22.43 -2.53 -27.93
C LEU A 187 22.74 -3.54 -26.82
N LEU A 188 23.99 -3.57 -26.34
CA LEU A 188 24.38 -4.43 -25.21
C LEU A 188 23.64 -4.03 -23.93
N GLY A 189 23.38 -2.73 -23.72
CA GLY A 189 22.59 -2.23 -22.60
C GLY A 189 21.15 -2.71 -22.65
N LEU A 190 20.51 -2.69 -23.82
CA LEU A 190 19.15 -3.20 -24.02
C LEU A 190 19.06 -4.70 -23.76
N VAL A 191 20.03 -5.49 -24.27
CA VAL A 191 20.10 -6.93 -24.02
C VAL A 191 20.31 -7.20 -22.52
N PHE A 192 21.20 -6.45 -21.88
CA PHE A 192 21.46 -6.57 -20.45
C PHE A 192 20.20 -6.28 -19.64
N VAL A 193 19.55 -5.15 -19.85
CA VAL A 193 18.29 -4.79 -19.17
C VAL A 193 17.21 -5.84 -19.42
N GLY A 194 17.03 -6.29 -20.67
CA GLY A 194 16.05 -7.31 -21.01
C GLY A 194 16.29 -8.66 -20.33
N SER A 195 17.55 -8.97 -19.97
CA SER A 195 17.88 -10.15 -19.17
C SER A 195 17.58 -10.01 -17.67
N GLN A 196 17.34 -8.79 -17.19
CA GLN A 196 17.15 -8.46 -15.77
C GLN A 196 15.70 -8.12 -15.40
N VAL A 197 14.80 -7.98 -16.37
CA VAL A 197 13.41 -7.51 -16.15
C VAL A 197 12.43 -8.48 -16.80
N GLU A 198 11.41 -8.96 -16.07
CA GLU A 198 10.40 -9.89 -16.59
C GLU A 198 9.46 -9.27 -17.65
N ASN A 199 9.36 -7.93 -17.73
CA ASN A 199 8.69 -7.20 -18.83
C ASN A 199 9.30 -5.79 -19.05
N PRO A 200 10.38 -5.66 -19.85
CA PRO A 200 11.10 -4.39 -20.02
C PRO A 200 10.35 -3.35 -20.87
N VAL A 201 9.39 -3.80 -21.69
CA VAL A 201 8.68 -2.95 -22.66
C VAL A 201 7.53 -2.17 -22.00
N SER A 202 6.87 -2.72 -20.97
CA SER A 202 5.78 -2.03 -20.27
C SER A 202 6.29 -0.81 -19.50
N ASN A 203 7.41 -0.91 -18.79
CA ASN A 203 8.00 0.21 -18.05
C ASN A 203 8.54 1.30 -18.98
N LEU A 204 9.09 0.92 -20.15
CA LEU A 204 9.51 1.88 -21.18
C LEU A 204 8.32 2.61 -21.83
N ILE A 205 7.19 1.91 -22.00
CA ILE A 205 5.94 2.47 -22.54
C ILE A 205 5.24 3.37 -21.51
N GLU A 206 5.22 2.99 -20.23
CA GLU A 206 4.76 3.81 -19.10
C GLU A 206 5.61 5.10 -19.00
N LEU A 207 6.94 4.98 -19.02
CA LEU A 207 7.86 6.12 -19.08
C LEU A 207 7.63 7.01 -20.33
N ALA A 208 7.24 6.43 -21.46
CA ALA A 208 6.96 7.15 -22.70
C ALA A 208 5.57 7.80 -22.71
N LYS A 209 4.62 7.33 -21.89
CA LYS A 209 3.27 7.90 -21.77
C LYS A 209 3.25 9.18 -20.93
N GLU A 210 4.15 9.32 -19.95
CA GLU A 210 4.31 10.55 -19.14
C GLU A 210 5.18 11.64 -19.81
N ALA A 211 5.40 11.58 -21.13
CA ALA A 211 6.58 12.16 -21.77
C ALA A 211 6.43 13.46 -22.60
N PRO A 212 5.54 14.44 -22.35
CA PRO A 212 5.72 15.75 -23.01
C PRO A 212 7.06 16.41 -22.58
N PHE A 213 7.51 16.16 -21.35
CA PHE A 213 8.77 16.69 -20.78
C PHE A 213 10.05 16.05 -21.35
N ARG A 214 10.12 14.72 -21.42
CA ARG A 214 11.29 13.99 -21.95
C ARG A 214 11.48 14.25 -23.45
N THR A 215 10.36 14.39 -24.18
CA THR A 215 10.37 14.70 -25.60
C THR A 215 10.80 16.15 -25.85
N ALA A 216 10.35 17.11 -25.02
CA ALA A 216 10.79 18.51 -25.14
C ALA A 216 12.28 18.70 -24.81
N LEU A 217 12.81 18.01 -23.79
CA LEU A 217 14.23 18.04 -23.46
C LEU A 217 15.08 17.40 -24.56
N LEU A 218 14.68 16.22 -25.06
CA LEU A 218 15.34 15.57 -26.20
C LEU A 218 15.34 16.50 -27.43
N VAL A 219 14.22 17.15 -27.73
CA VAL A 219 14.11 18.11 -28.84
C VAL A 219 15.00 19.32 -28.64
N LEU A 220 15.09 19.89 -27.43
CA LEU A 220 15.96 21.03 -27.14
C LEU A 220 17.45 20.65 -27.29
N VAL A 221 17.83 19.50 -26.77
CA VAL A 221 19.21 18.98 -26.86
C VAL A 221 19.56 18.65 -28.31
N VAL A 222 18.65 18.02 -29.06
CA VAL A 222 18.83 17.74 -30.50
C VAL A 222 18.93 19.05 -31.28
N ALA A 223 18.07 20.03 -31.00
CA ALA A 223 18.10 21.33 -31.67
C ALA A 223 19.41 22.08 -31.41
N GLU A 224 19.90 22.08 -30.17
CA GLU A 224 21.16 22.73 -29.83
C GLU A 224 22.36 21.98 -30.43
N THR A 225 22.32 20.64 -30.44
CA THR A 225 23.32 19.80 -31.12
C THR A 225 23.37 20.11 -32.61
N VAL A 226 22.21 20.26 -33.27
CA VAL A 226 22.11 20.66 -34.68
C VAL A 226 22.70 22.06 -34.91
N VAL A 227 22.44 23.02 -34.00
CA VAL A 227 23.04 24.36 -34.07
C VAL A 227 24.55 24.30 -33.91
N ILE A 228 25.07 23.48 -33.00
CA ILE A 228 26.51 23.27 -32.81
C ILE A 228 27.14 22.65 -34.07
N VAL A 229 26.53 21.60 -34.64
CA VAL A 229 26.98 20.97 -35.90
C VAL A 229 26.99 21.99 -37.03
N TYR A 230 25.94 22.81 -37.15
CA TYR A 230 25.85 23.85 -38.16
C TYR A 230 26.95 24.91 -38.01
N LEU A 231 27.20 25.40 -36.79
CA LEU A 231 28.24 26.39 -36.53
C LEU A 231 29.65 25.85 -36.84
N LEU A 232 29.90 24.56 -36.58
CA LEU A 232 31.17 23.90 -36.94
C LEU A 232 31.37 23.79 -38.45
N ILE A 233 30.32 23.48 -39.21
CA ILE A 233 30.38 23.42 -40.68
C ILE A 233 30.53 24.82 -41.28
N ALA A 234 29.85 25.82 -40.72
CA ALA A 234 29.77 27.17 -41.28
C ALA A 234 30.97 28.07 -40.95
N THR A 235 31.76 27.78 -39.91
CA THR A 235 32.89 28.61 -39.46
C THR A 235 34.22 27.86 -39.31
N PRO A 236 34.75 27.24 -40.37
CA PRO A 236 35.93 26.38 -40.30
C PRO A 236 37.26 27.11 -40.01
N GLU A 237 37.31 28.44 -40.17
CA GLU A 237 38.56 29.20 -40.14
C GLU A 237 39.03 29.65 -38.73
N ASN A 238 38.25 29.43 -37.66
CA ASN A 238 38.63 29.89 -36.32
C ASN A 238 38.31 28.86 -35.19
N PRO A 239 39.14 27.83 -35.02
CA PRO A 239 38.85 26.67 -34.16
C PRO A 239 38.85 26.96 -32.64
N SER A 240 39.47 28.04 -32.19
CA SER A 240 39.44 28.46 -30.78
C SER A 240 38.12 29.13 -30.41
N ILE A 241 37.50 29.83 -31.37
CA ILE A 241 36.18 30.44 -31.19
C ILE A 241 35.10 29.35 -31.17
N SER A 242 35.20 28.32 -32.03
CA SER A 242 34.22 27.23 -32.06
C SER A 242 34.22 26.36 -30.79
N THR A 243 35.41 26.07 -30.24
CA THR A 243 35.55 25.32 -28.98
C THR A 243 35.10 26.12 -27.75
N ALA A 244 35.36 27.43 -27.71
CA ALA A 244 34.86 28.30 -26.63
C ALA A 244 33.32 28.45 -26.68
N ILE A 245 32.75 28.56 -27.88
CA ILE A 245 31.30 28.59 -28.10
C ILE A 245 30.66 27.25 -27.69
N GLN A 246 31.29 26.11 -28.01
CA GLN A 246 30.84 24.78 -27.58
C GLN A 246 30.82 24.62 -26.06
N ALA A 247 31.91 25.02 -25.38
CA ALA A 247 31.98 24.96 -23.93
C ALA A 247 30.91 25.86 -23.29
N GLY A 248 30.71 27.06 -23.82
CA GLY A 248 29.67 27.98 -23.38
C GLY A 248 28.25 27.43 -23.54
N ALA A 249 27.92 26.89 -24.71
CA ALA A 249 26.60 26.30 -24.99
C ALA A 249 26.32 25.09 -24.07
N THR A 250 27.31 24.21 -23.92
CA THR A 250 27.18 23.02 -23.04
C THR A 250 26.98 23.42 -21.58
N ILE A 251 27.69 24.44 -21.09
CA ILE A 251 27.50 24.95 -19.73
C ILE A 251 26.09 25.55 -19.56
N ILE A 252 25.61 26.32 -20.53
CA ILE A 252 24.27 26.91 -20.49
C ILE A 252 23.18 25.82 -20.48
N LEU A 253 23.31 24.80 -21.32
CA LEU A 253 22.38 23.67 -21.36
C LEU A 253 22.37 22.91 -20.03
N VAL A 254 23.54 22.67 -19.44
CA VAL A 254 23.66 22.04 -18.12
C VAL A 254 22.97 22.89 -17.04
N LEU A 255 23.16 24.22 -17.05
CA LEU A 255 22.53 25.12 -16.09
C LEU A 255 21.00 25.20 -16.26
N ILE A 256 20.49 25.23 -17.49
CA ILE A 256 19.05 25.20 -17.79
C ILE A 256 18.45 23.87 -17.31
N THR A 257 19.15 22.76 -17.57
CA THR A 257 18.72 21.42 -17.14
C THR A 257 18.66 21.33 -15.61
N ILE A 258 19.67 21.85 -14.90
CA ILE A 258 19.72 21.87 -13.42
C ILE A 258 18.60 22.76 -12.86
N TRP A 259 18.41 23.98 -13.39
CA TRP A 259 17.38 24.90 -12.92
C TRP A 259 15.98 24.33 -13.10
N TYR A 260 15.70 23.74 -14.27
CA TYR A 260 14.39 23.15 -14.56
C TYR A 260 14.14 21.85 -13.77
N ALA A 261 15.17 21.02 -13.55
CA ALA A 261 15.09 19.86 -12.65
C ALA A 261 14.72 20.27 -11.22
N ASN A 262 15.26 21.39 -10.72
CA ASN A 262 14.86 21.92 -9.42
C ASN A 262 13.45 22.50 -9.40
N HIS A 263 12.99 23.10 -10.50
CA HIS A 263 11.64 23.66 -10.57
C HIS A 263 10.56 22.57 -10.65
N THR A 264 10.75 21.58 -11.51
CA THR A 264 9.84 20.42 -11.64
C THR A 264 9.76 19.59 -10.36
N ARG A 265 10.85 19.48 -9.60
CA ARG A 265 10.83 18.89 -8.25
C ARG A 265 9.87 19.59 -7.30
N ARG A 266 9.75 20.92 -7.38
CA ARG A 266 8.79 21.67 -6.56
C ARG A 266 7.35 21.39 -7.00
N SER A 267 7.11 21.34 -8.31
CA SER A 267 5.79 21.03 -8.86
C SER A 267 5.33 19.60 -8.58
N ALA A 268 6.23 18.61 -8.66
CA ALA A 268 5.92 17.21 -8.34
C ALA A 268 5.60 17.02 -6.86
N LYS A 269 6.32 17.71 -5.95
CA LYS A 269 5.99 17.72 -4.52
C LYS A 269 4.62 18.33 -4.24
N LEU A 270 4.24 19.37 -4.98
CA LEU A 270 2.91 19.97 -4.85
C LEU A 270 1.82 19.01 -5.33
N PHE A 271 2.02 18.38 -6.49
CA PHE A 271 1.05 17.42 -7.03
C PHE A 271 0.89 16.17 -6.15
N ARG A 272 1.99 15.61 -5.62
CA ARG A 272 1.92 14.48 -4.68
C ARG A 272 1.16 14.85 -3.41
N ARG A 273 1.40 16.06 -2.89
CA ARG A 273 0.66 16.58 -1.73
C ARG A 273 -0.82 16.76 -2.03
N GLU A 274 -1.17 17.19 -3.25
CA GLU A 274 -2.57 17.30 -3.68
C GLU A 274 -3.25 15.92 -3.74
N LEU A 275 -2.55 14.91 -4.29
CA LEU A 275 -3.03 13.53 -4.35
C LEU A 275 -3.18 12.91 -2.96
N GLU A 276 -2.20 13.09 -2.07
CA GLU A 276 -2.29 12.65 -0.67
C GLU A 276 -3.50 13.25 0.04
N LEU A 277 -3.77 14.56 -0.16
CA LEU A 277 -4.95 15.23 0.39
C LEU A 277 -6.25 14.70 -0.19
N GLU A 278 -6.30 14.37 -1.49
CA GLU A 278 -7.47 13.79 -2.14
C GLU A 278 -7.76 12.38 -1.62
N THR A 279 -6.74 11.54 -1.47
CA THR A 279 -6.87 10.20 -0.88
C THR A 279 -7.35 10.27 0.57
N GLN A 280 -6.78 11.16 1.39
CA GLN A 280 -7.24 11.38 2.76
C GLN A 280 -8.70 11.83 2.82
N ARG A 281 -9.13 12.68 1.88
CA ARG A 281 -10.51 13.15 1.83
C ARG A 281 -11.48 12.03 1.47
N ASN A 282 -11.14 11.21 0.47
CA ASN A 282 -11.96 10.07 0.06
C ASN A 282 -12.07 9.01 1.19
N HIS A 283 -10.98 8.79 1.95
CA HIS A 283 -11.00 7.92 3.12
C HIS A 283 -11.94 8.46 4.20
N ALA A 284 -11.81 9.74 4.55
CA ALA A 284 -12.68 10.38 5.54
C ALA A 284 -14.17 10.35 5.13
N GLU A 285 -14.47 10.57 3.84
CA GLU A 285 -15.84 10.44 3.30
C GLU A 285 -16.37 8.99 3.44
N THR A 286 -15.52 7.98 3.28
CA THR A 286 -15.88 6.56 3.43
C THR A 286 -16.17 6.21 4.90
N LEU A 287 -15.31 6.64 5.82
CA LEU A 287 -15.52 6.44 7.27
C LEU A 287 -16.81 7.13 7.76
N GLN A 288 -17.04 8.37 7.33
CA GLN A 288 -18.27 9.11 7.63
C GLN A 288 -19.52 8.36 7.12
N SER A 289 -19.45 7.76 5.93
CA SER A 289 -20.55 6.93 5.41
C SER A 289 -20.84 5.72 6.30
N ARG A 290 -19.83 5.10 6.93
CA ARG A 290 -20.05 3.97 7.85
C ARG A 290 -20.73 4.40 9.15
N ILE A 291 -20.35 5.55 9.69
CA ILE A 291 -21.01 6.15 10.85
C ILE A 291 -22.47 6.47 10.53
N SER A 292 -22.75 7.00 9.34
CA SER A 292 -24.12 7.25 8.89
C SER A 292 -24.95 5.96 8.84
N THR A 293 -24.40 4.87 8.31
CA THR A 293 -25.06 3.56 8.31
C THR A 293 -25.29 3.04 9.72
N TRP A 294 -24.35 3.26 10.64
CA TRP A 294 -24.53 2.87 12.05
C TRP A 294 -25.68 3.64 12.71
N LEU A 295 -25.75 4.96 12.49
CA LEU A 295 -26.84 5.79 13.01
C LEU A 295 -28.22 5.42 12.43
N GLU A 296 -28.28 4.95 11.18
CA GLU A 296 -29.53 4.49 10.56
C GLU A 296 -30.07 3.20 11.21
N ASP A 297 -29.17 2.28 11.57
CA ASP A 297 -29.50 0.98 12.18
C ASP A 297 -29.21 0.95 13.70
N PHE A 298 -29.23 2.12 14.37
CA PHE A 298 -28.82 2.22 15.77
C PHE A 298 -29.76 1.44 16.72
N PRO A 299 -29.22 0.63 17.65
CA PRO A 299 -30.05 -0.18 18.54
C PRO A 299 -30.82 0.71 19.52
N ALA A 300 -32.13 0.46 19.65
CA ALA A 300 -32.99 1.15 20.61
C ALA A 300 -33.28 0.27 21.83
N VAL A 301 -32.95 0.77 23.03
CA VAL A 301 -33.42 0.24 24.31
C VAL A 301 -34.21 1.36 24.99
N GLY A 302 -35.52 1.41 24.75
CA GLY A 302 -36.39 2.35 25.44
C GLY A 302 -36.72 1.93 26.87
N GLU A 303 -37.31 2.85 27.63
CA GLU A 303 -37.76 2.67 29.03
C GLU A 303 -38.73 1.48 29.20
N THR A 304 -39.46 1.10 28.14
CA THR A 304 -40.37 -0.07 28.12
C THR A 304 -39.88 -1.24 27.27
N ASP A 305 -38.72 -1.12 26.61
CA ASP A 305 -38.20 -2.18 25.75
C ASP A 305 -37.41 -3.18 26.59
N VAL A 306 -37.97 -4.39 26.72
CA VAL A 306 -37.32 -5.49 27.44
C VAL A 306 -36.98 -6.60 26.44
N PRO A 307 -35.71 -6.84 26.11
CA PRO A 307 -35.30 -7.77 25.05
C PRO A 307 -35.30 -9.25 25.52
N LEU A 308 -36.47 -9.77 25.91
CA LEU A 308 -36.63 -11.11 26.50
C LEU A 308 -36.32 -12.28 25.55
N PHE A 309 -36.53 -12.06 24.26
CA PHE A 309 -36.34 -13.07 23.21
C PHE A 309 -35.16 -12.75 22.29
N ALA A 310 -34.37 -11.74 22.64
CA ALA A 310 -33.14 -11.46 21.92
C ALA A 310 -32.21 -12.68 22.03
N ASP A 311 -31.79 -13.17 20.87
CA ASP A 311 -30.69 -14.13 20.79
C ASP A 311 -29.39 -13.42 21.20
N ARG A 312 -28.42 -14.16 21.73
CA ARG A 312 -27.09 -13.60 22.04
C ARG A 312 -26.46 -12.95 20.80
N ASP A 313 -26.77 -13.47 19.62
CA ASP A 313 -26.27 -12.94 18.35
C ASP A 313 -26.93 -11.62 17.90
N SER A 314 -28.04 -11.24 18.53
CA SER A 314 -28.86 -10.06 18.18
C SER A 314 -28.63 -8.83 19.07
N MET A 315 -27.88 -8.99 20.17
CA MET A 315 -27.69 -7.96 21.19
C MET A 315 -26.25 -7.44 21.16
N TYR A 316 -26.00 -6.47 20.30
CA TYR A 316 -24.70 -5.81 20.17
C TYR A 316 -24.86 -4.32 19.95
N ALA A 317 -23.85 -3.55 20.35
CA ALA A 317 -23.76 -2.13 20.02
C ALA A 317 -23.61 -1.89 18.50
N VAL A 318 -22.96 -2.83 17.80
CA VAL A 318 -22.65 -2.75 16.37
C VAL A 318 -23.68 -3.50 15.51
N PRO A 319 -24.32 -2.83 14.53
CA PRO A 319 -25.23 -3.45 13.57
C PRO A 319 -24.55 -4.58 12.78
N GLU A 320 -25.30 -5.64 12.49
CA GLU A 320 -24.80 -6.79 11.71
C GLU A 320 -24.25 -6.38 10.33
N SER A 321 -24.81 -5.33 9.71
CA SER A 321 -24.39 -4.79 8.41
C SER A 321 -22.96 -4.23 8.40
N LEU A 322 -22.42 -3.87 9.56
CA LEU A 322 -21.08 -3.30 9.72
C LEU A 322 -20.07 -4.29 10.32
N ARG A 323 -20.54 -5.45 10.81
CA ARG A 323 -19.65 -6.53 11.26
C ARG A 323 -18.85 -7.03 10.05
N ASP A 324 -17.54 -7.17 10.21
CA ASP A 324 -16.57 -7.55 9.17
C ASP A 324 -16.34 -6.52 8.04
N ASP A 325 -16.83 -5.28 8.14
CA ASP A 325 -16.45 -4.22 7.19
C ASP A 325 -15.03 -3.68 7.53
N PRO A 326 -14.07 -3.71 6.58
CA PRO A 326 -12.68 -3.33 6.85
C PRO A 326 -12.51 -1.84 7.17
N TYR A 327 -13.36 -0.96 6.62
CA TYR A 327 -13.33 0.47 6.94
C TYR A 327 -13.97 0.74 8.31
N PHE A 328 -14.90 -0.10 8.74
CA PHE A 328 -15.44 -0.05 10.10
C PHE A 328 -14.42 -0.53 11.14
N GLU A 329 -13.68 -1.61 10.86
CA GLU A 329 -12.59 -2.08 11.71
C GLU A 329 -11.50 -1.01 11.85
N ASP A 330 -11.12 -0.37 10.74
CA ASP A 330 -10.17 0.75 10.73
C ASP A 330 -10.71 1.97 11.51
N LEU A 331 -11.99 2.30 11.36
CA LEU A 331 -12.64 3.38 12.12
C LEU A 331 -12.48 3.16 13.62
N THR A 332 -12.87 1.98 14.11
CA THR A 332 -12.91 1.68 15.55
C THR A 332 -11.51 1.47 16.14
N THR A 333 -10.59 0.88 15.37
CA THR A 333 -9.24 0.55 15.87
C THR A 333 -8.27 1.73 15.79
N ASN A 334 -8.27 2.46 14.68
CA ASN A 334 -7.23 3.45 14.37
C ASN A 334 -7.68 4.89 14.50
N HIS A 335 -8.99 5.16 14.39
CA HIS A 335 -9.50 6.53 14.27
C HIS A 335 -10.42 6.98 15.40
N ALA A 336 -11.10 6.05 16.07
CA ALA A 336 -12.08 6.35 17.11
C ALA A 336 -12.02 5.32 18.26
N SER A 337 -10.85 5.21 18.90
CA SER A 337 -10.64 4.30 20.03
C SER A 337 -11.62 4.52 21.20
N ASP A 338 -12.11 5.75 21.38
CA ASP A 338 -13.12 6.08 22.38
C ASP A 338 -14.51 5.49 22.05
N ILE A 339 -14.84 5.34 20.77
CA ILE A 339 -16.05 4.62 20.33
C ILE A 339 -15.88 3.12 20.60
N GLN A 340 -14.69 2.57 20.37
CA GLN A 340 -14.41 1.15 20.61
C GLN A 340 -14.59 0.78 22.09
N ASP A 341 -14.14 1.65 23.00
CA ASP A 341 -14.33 1.46 24.45
C ASP A 341 -15.82 1.42 24.83
N SER A 342 -16.63 2.34 24.27
CA SER A 342 -18.09 2.37 24.48
C SER A 342 -18.77 1.09 23.96
N VAL A 343 -18.39 0.63 22.76
CA VAL A 343 -18.90 -0.62 22.16
C VAL A 343 -18.61 -1.81 23.06
N GLY A 344 -17.35 -1.99 23.47
CA GLY A 344 -16.95 -3.11 24.32
C GLY A 344 -17.72 -3.13 25.63
N ARG A 345 -17.94 -1.97 26.24
CA ARG A 345 -18.69 -1.85 27.49
C ARG A 345 -20.17 -2.21 27.33
N ILE A 346 -20.81 -1.78 26.24
CA ILE A 346 -22.21 -2.12 25.96
C ILE A 346 -22.37 -3.63 25.73
N ASP A 347 -21.45 -4.26 24.99
CA ASP A 347 -21.49 -5.70 24.71
C ASP A 347 -21.26 -6.53 25.99
N ASP A 348 -20.39 -6.06 26.89
CA ASP A 348 -20.20 -6.67 28.23
C ASP A 348 -21.49 -6.58 29.07
N LEU A 349 -22.13 -5.41 29.11
CA LEU A 349 -23.39 -5.20 29.84
C LEU A 349 -24.53 -6.07 29.27
N TYR A 350 -24.64 -6.17 27.94
CA TYR A 350 -25.61 -7.06 27.30
C TYR A 350 -25.35 -8.52 27.68
N THR A 351 -24.09 -8.95 27.70
CA THR A 351 -23.73 -10.32 28.11
C THR A 351 -24.14 -10.61 29.54
N GLU A 352 -23.85 -9.70 30.48
CA GLU A 352 -24.22 -9.84 31.88
C GLU A 352 -25.75 -9.88 32.08
N PHE A 353 -26.48 -9.01 31.37
CA PHE A 353 -27.95 -9.01 31.37
C PHE A 353 -28.53 -10.35 30.89
N LEU A 354 -28.00 -10.88 29.78
CA LEU A 354 -28.46 -12.14 29.20
C LEU A 354 -28.15 -13.33 30.13
N ASP A 355 -27.01 -13.33 30.81
CA ASP A 355 -26.65 -14.35 31.80
C ASP A 355 -27.65 -14.35 32.98
N ILE A 356 -27.99 -13.19 33.53
CA ILE A 356 -28.98 -13.08 34.61
C ILE A 356 -30.37 -13.53 34.14
N ARG A 357 -30.78 -13.14 32.92
CA ARG A 357 -32.05 -13.56 32.33
C ARG A 357 -32.11 -15.08 32.21
N ASP A 358 -31.08 -15.69 31.64
CA ASP A 358 -31.02 -17.14 31.41
C ASP A 358 -31.01 -17.90 32.75
N ASP A 359 -30.24 -17.43 33.73
CA ASP A 359 -30.22 -18.00 35.09
C ASP A 359 -31.57 -17.87 35.80
N PHE A 360 -32.27 -16.74 35.65
CA PHE A 360 -33.61 -16.56 36.19
C PHE A 360 -34.60 -17.55 35.57
N VAL A 361 -34.52 -17.72 34.25
CA VAL A 361 -35.40 -18.62 33.49
C VAL A 361 -35.16 -20.09 33.87
N ASP A 362 -33.91 -20.50 34.01
CA ASP A 362 -33.54 -21.89 34.30
C ASP A 362 -33.82 -22.30 35.76
N ASN A 363 -33.78 -21.35 36.70
CA ASN A 363 -33.95 -21.64 38.14
C ASN A 363 -35.38 -21.40 38.66
N LEU A 364 -36.27 -20.78 37.88
CA LEU A 364 -37.63 -20.51 38.31
C LEU A 364 -38.45 -21.81 38.41
N SER A 365 -38.79 -22.21 39.63
CA SER A 365 -39.68 -23.35 39.88
C SER A 365 -41.13 -22.92 40.07
N ILE A 366 -42.05 -23.59 39.38
CA ILE A 366 -43.50 -23.34 39.44
C ILE A 366 -44.23 -24.45 40.23
N ASP A 367 -43.48 -25.48 40.68
CA ASP A 367 -44.03 -26.79 40.98
C ASP A 367 -44.32 -27.00 42.48
N GLU A 368 -45.56 -26.73 42.91
CA GLU A 368 -45.97 -26.91 44.32
C GLU A 368 -46.77 -28.19 44.61
N HIS A 369 -47.18 -28.98 43.60
CA HIS A 369 -48.10 -30.10 43.82
C HIS A 369 -47.60 -31.40 43.20
N THR A 370 -47.19 -32.35 44.05
CA THR A 370 -46.69 -33.70 43.72
C THR A 370 -47.64 -34.60 42.89
N ASN A 371 -48.87 -34.17 42.59
CA ASN A 371 -49.86 -34.91 41.81
C ASN A 371 -50.02 -34.39 40.36
N MET A 372 -49.23 -33.39 39.95
CA MET A 372 -49.24 -32.87 38.58
C MET A 372 -48.50 -33.85 37.66
N ARG A 373 -49.20 -34.44 36.70
CA ARG A 373 -48.60 -35.26 35.65
C ARG A 373 -48.97 -34.66 34.31
N GLN A 374 -47.95 -34.09 33.66
CA GLN A 374 -47.95 -33.37 32.39
C GLN A 374 -48.57 -31.98 32.47
N ILE A 375 -47.72 -31.05 32.88
CA ILE A 375 -47.85 -29.68 32.44
C ILE A 375 -46.93 -29.60 31.21
N ASP A 376 -47.47 -29.39 30.01
CA ASP A 376 -46.64 -29.02 28.84
C ASP A 376 -46.36 -27.53 28.99
N ILE A 377 -45.54 -27.18 29.98
CA ILE A 377 -45.33 -25.78 30.31
C ILE A 377 -44.42 -25.22 29.23
N LEU A 378 -44.80 -24.07 28.70
CA LEU A 378 -43.83 -23.14 28.16
C LEU A 378 -43.14 -22.46 29.37
N GLU A 379 -42.41 -23.24 30.22
CA GLU A 379 -41.83 -22.74 31.50
C GLU A 379 -41.00 -21.50 31.22
N GLU A 380 -40.24 -21.60 30.14
CA GLU A 380 -39.41 -20.54 29.59
C GLU A 380 -40.22 -19.26 29.27
N ASN A 381 -41.41 -19.37 28.65
CA ASN A 381 -42.23 -18.21 28.34
C ASN A 381 -42.82 -17.57 29.59
N TYR A 382 -43.22 -18.38 30.57
CA TYR A 382 -43.73 -17.85 31.84
C TYR A 382 -42.61 -17.20 32.65
N ALA A 383 -41.43 -17.81 32.69
CA ALA A 383 -40.28 -17.26 33.40
C ALA A 383 -39.80 -15.95 32.75
N LYS A 384 -39.68 -15.91 31.41
CA LYS A 384 -39.41 -14.67 30.65
C LYS A 384 -40.46 -13.61 30.88
N TRP A 385 -41.75 -13.99 30.88
CA TRP A 385 -42.84 -13.05 31.19
C TRP A 385 -42.76 -12.53 32.63
N LEU A 386 -42.45 -13.37 33.61
CA LEU A 386 -42.31 -12.94 35.01
C LEU A 386 -41.07 -12.05 35.20
N PHE A 387 -39.97 -12.36 34.54
CA PHE A 387 -38.76 -11.55 34.50
C PHE A 387 -39.05 -10.16 33.93
N GLU A 388 -39.77 -10.06 32.81
CA GLU A 388 -40.26 -8.79 32.24
C GLU A 388 -41.01 -7.95 33.27
N ARG A 389 -41.82 -8.60 34.13
CA ARG A 389 -42.60 -7.89 35.16
C ARG A 389 -41.75 -7.34 36.28
N VAL A 390 -40.72 -8.07 36.70
CA VAL A 390 -39.76 -7.54 37.67
C VAL A 390 -39.04 -6.34 37.07
N LEU A 391 -38.54 -6.44 35.84
CA LEU A 391 -37.86 -5.34 35.16
C LEU A 391 -38.75 -4.10 35.00
N LEU A 392 -39.99 -4.28 34.54
CA LEU A 392 -40.93 -3.18 34.38
C LEU A 392 -41.36 -2.56 35.72
N LEU A 393 -41.40 -3.33 36.81
CA LEU A 393 -41.68 -2.80 38.15
C LEU A 393 -40.59 -1.84 38.62
N GLU A 394 -39.34 -2.21 38.40
CA GLU A 394 -38.20 -1.41 38.87
C GLU A 394 -37.92 -0.22 37.93
N ARG A 395 -38.09 -0.40 36.61
CA ARG A 395 -37.81 0.64 35.60
C ARG A 395 -38.94 1.64 35.40
N THR A 396 -40.16 1.37 35.87
CA THR A 396 -41.29 2.31 35.72
C THR A 396 -41.77 2.84 37.07
N ASP A 397 -42.09 4.14 37.13
CA ASP A 397 -42.69 4.82 38.30
C ASP A 397 -44.13 4.30 38.65
N LYS A 398 -44.57 3.19 38.06
CA LYS A 398 -45.89 2.60 38.31
C LYS A 398 -45.89 1.90 39.65
N ASP A 399 -46.85 2.25 40.50
CA ASP A 399 -46.96 1.65 41.82
C ASP A 399 -47.29 0.14 41.69
N LYS A 400 -46.83 -0.66 42.66
CA LYS A 400 -46.95 -2.13 42.69
C LYS A 400 -48.40 -2.61 42.47
N LYS A 401 -49.37 -1.76 42.82
CA LYS A 401 -50.80 -1.99 42.66
C LYS A 401 -51.27 -1.96 41.20
N ASP A 402 -50.69 -1.11 40.37
CA ASP A 402 -51.06 -0.98 38.95
C ASP A 402 -50.57 -2.19 38.16
N LEU A 403 -49.39 -2.70 38.51
CA LEU A 403 -48.85 -3.92 37.90
C LEU A 403 -49.62 -5.16 38.36
N LYS A 404 -50.00 -5.25 39.66
CA LYS A 404 -50.91 -6.29 40.15
C LYS A 404 -52.27 -6.27 39.44
N SER A 405 -52.79 -5.09 39.12
CA SER A 405 -54.02 -4.94 38.34
C SER A 405 -53.84 -5.43 36.89
N ALA A 406 -52.77 -5.01 36.22
CA ALA A 406 -52.46 -5.41 34.84
C ALA A 406 -52.27 -6.92 34.71
N VAL A 407 -51.58 -7.52 35.68
CA VAL A 407 -51.42 -8.97 35.77
C VAL A 407 -52.75 -9.68 36.05
N GLY A 408 -53.60 -9.12 36.92
CA GLY A 408 -54.96 -9.62 37.14
C GLY A 408 -55.80 -9.66 35.86
N ASP A 409 -55.61 -8.67 34.98
CA ASP A 409 -56.25 -8.58 33.67
C ASP A 409 -55.65 -9.57 32.64
N ALA A 410 -54.35 -9.94 32.77
CA ALA A 410 -53.69 -10.95 31.93
C ALA A 410 -54.25 -12.38 32.12
N PHE A 411 -54.94 -12.65 33.24
CA PHE A 411 -55.60 -13.94 33.49
C PHE A 411 -56.93 -14.14 32.72
N GLU A 412 -57.14 -13.47 31.58
CA GLU A 412 -58.26 -13.75 30.67
C GLU A 412 -58.16 -15.18 30.09
N THR A 413 -58.69 -16.15 30.82
CA THR A 413 -58.75 -17.55 30.40
C THR A 413 -59.80 -17.78 29.31
N LYS A 414 -59.41 -18.44 28.23
CA LYS A 414 -60.36 -19.14 27.33
C LYS A 414 -60.20 -20.64 27.51
N ALA A 415 -61.24 -21.31 28.01
CA ALA A 415 -61.35 -22.77 27.92
C ALA A 415 -61.61 -23.15 26.45
N LEU A 416 -60.78 -24.01 25.87
CA LEU A 416 -61.00 -24.55 24.53
C LEU A 416 -61.69 -25.91 24.68
N GLU A 417 -62.82 -26.11 23.99
CA GLU A 417 -63.71 -27.27 24.20
C GLU A 417 -63.17 -28.60 23.65
N GLU A 418 -62.14 -28.57 22.80
CA GLU A 418 -61.69 -29.76 22.04
C GLU A 418 -60.55 -30.56 22.69
N ASP A 419 -59.80 -30.00 23.63
CA ASP A 419 -58.71 -30.69 24.33
C ASP A 419 -58.63 -30.24 25.80
N ASP A 420 -58.46 -31.18 26.72
CA ASP A 420 -58.59 -30.99 28.18
C ASP A 420 -57.42 -30.15 28.79
N TYR A 421 -57.29 -28.86 28.44
CA TYR A 421 -56.27 -27.94 28.96
C TYR A 421 -56.76 -26.49 29.25
N PHE A 422 -55.99 -25.76 30.06
CA PHE A 422 -56.11 -24.31 30.29
C PHE A 422 -54.89 -23.58 29.73
N ARG A 423 -55.05 -22.34 29.26
CA ARG A 423 -53.93 -21.48 28.85
C ARG A 423 -53.95 -20.15 29.58
N LEU A 424 -52.77 -19.67 29.95
CA LEU A 424 -52.53 -18.30 30.39
C LEU A 424 -52.00 -17.50 29.20
N ILE A 425 -52.54 -16.32 28.95
CA ILE A 425 -52.16 -15.46 27.83
C ILE A 425 -51.44 -14.24 28.40
N GLY A 426 -50.30 -13.86 27.82
CA GLY A 426 -49.63 -12.63 28.22
C GLY A 426 -50.35 -11.39 27.69
N ASP A 427 -50.24 -10.29 28.42
CA ASP A 427 -50.89 -9.00 28.17
C ASP A 427 -49.98 -7.94 27.54
N THR A 428 -48.66 -8.17 27.46
CA THR A 428 -47.71 -7.28 26.78
C THR A 428 -47.69 -7.50 25.27
N ASP A 429 -47.24 -6.50 24.52
CA ASP A 429 -47.11 -6.59 23.06
C ASP A 429 -46.19 -7.74 22.61
N GLN A 430 -45.15 -8.06 23.38
CA GLN A 430 -44.25 -9.19 23.13
C GLN A 430 -44.94 -10.56 23.27
N PHE A 431 -45.96 -10.63 24.12
CA PHE A 431 -46.74 -11.84 24.38
C PHE A 431 -48.16 -11.81 23.80
N ARG A 432 -48.59 -10.73 23.12
CA ARG A 432 -49.95 -10.57 22.59
C ARG A 432 -50.27 -11.76 21.66
N LYS A 433 -51.16 -12.64 22.15
CA LYS A 433 -51.68 -13.88 21.52
C LYS A 433 -50.79 -15.13 21.63
N ARG A 434 -49.67 -15.10 22.37
CA ARG A 434 -48.91 -16.32 22.72
C ARG A 434 -49.41 -16.85 24.07
N ALA A 435 -49.49 -18.18 24.20
CA ALA A 435 -49.71 -18.78 25.51
C ALA A 435 -48.40 -18.67 26.30
N ILE A 436 -48.44 -18.06 27.48
CA ILE A 436 -47.29 -18.05 28.40
C ILE A 436 -47.25 -19.30 29.26
N MET A 437 -48.38 -20.00 29.41
CA MET A 437 -48.47 -21.24 30.17
C MET A 437 -49.62 -22.12 29.65
N LEU A 438 -49.43 -23.45 29.64
CA LEU A 438 -50.43 -24.44 29.25
C LEU A 438 -50.54 -25.52 30.33
N TYR A 439 -51.76 -25.80 30.80
CA TYR A 439 -52.05 -26.78 31.84
C TYR A 439 -52.93 -27.91 31.32
N HIS A 440 -52.39 -29.12 31.17
CA HIS A 440 -53.17 -30.31 30.85
C HIS A 440 -53.67 -31.00 32.13
N TYR A 441 -54.91 -31.52 32.10
CA TYR A 441 -55.45 -32.29 33.22
C TYR A 441 -56.11 -33.60 32.77
N LYS A 442 -55.93 -34.68 33.54
CA LYS A 442 -56.56 -35.98 33.24
C LYS A 442 -58.04 -35.98 33.65
N ARG A 443 -58.92 -36.37 32.71
CA ARG A 443 -60.37 -36.63 32.91
C ARG A 443 -60.73 -37.51 34.11
N SER A 444 -59.81 -38.32 34.65
CA SER A 444 -60.09 -39.22 35.77
C SER A 444 -60.48 -38.51 37.07
N PHE A 445 -60.16 -37.23 37.24
CA PHE A 445 -60.66 -36.40 38.36
C PHE A 445 -62.04 -35.78 38.09
N ALA A 446 -62.49 -35.73 36.83
CA ALA A 446 -63.71 -35.07 36.40
C ALA A 446 -64.80 -36.09 36.02
N LYS A 447 -65.21 -36.95 36.96
CA LYS A 447 -66.58 -37.47 36.90
C LYS A 447 -67.54 -36.33 37.27
N GLY A 448 -67.80 -35.45 36.31
CA GLY A 448 -69.04 -34.67 36.24
C GLY A 448 -69.02 -33.20 36.69
N ARG A 449 -67.86 -32.57 36.97
CA ARG A 449 -67.84 -31.11 37.19
C ARG A 449 -66.75 -30.42 36.35
N LYS A 450 -67.20 -29.63 35.39
CA LYS A 450 -66.42 -28.57 34.71
C LYS A 450 -66.27 -27.38 35.67
N ASP A 451 -65.64 -27.58 36.82
CA ASP A 451 -65.70 -26.61 37.93
C ASP A 451 -64.59 -25.53 37.80
N PRO A 452 -64.93 -24.21 37.79
CA PRO A 452 -63.98 -23.10 37.96
C PRO A 452 -63.06 -23.25 39.19
N TYR A 453 -63.44 -24.10 40.14
CA TYR A 453 -62.66 -24.43 41.32
C TYR A 453 -61.28 -25.03 41.00
N MET A 454 -61.16 -25.89 39.97
CA MET A 454 -59.88 -26.51 39.63
C MET A 454 -58.89 -25.45 39.08
N PHE A 455 -59.37 -24.49 38.32
CA PHE A 455 -58.56 -23.34 37.86
C PHE A 455 -58.01 -22.54 39.05
N ARG A 456 -58.83 -22.24 40.07
CA ARG A 456 -58.35 -21.53 41.27
C ARG A 456 -57.17 -22.23 41.93
N ILE A 457 -57.18 -23.56 41.94
CA ILE A 457 -56.08 -24.37 42.48
C ILE A 457 -54.83 -24.27 41.58
N TYR A 458 -54.99 -24.31 40.25
CA TYR A 458 -53.86 -24.27 39.31
C TYR A 458 -53.26 -22.88 39.10
N ALA A 459 -54.06 -21.82 39.21
CA ALA A 459 -53.57 -20.44 39.17
C ALA A 459 -52.87 -20.03 40.48
N THR A 460 -52.94 -20.84 41.54
CA THR A 460 -52.41 -20.46 42.87
C THR A 460 -50.89 -20.21 42.84
N GLY A 461 -50.12 -21.03 42.12
CA GLY A 461 -48.66 -20.86 42.00
C GLY A 461 -48.28 -19.54 41.33
N PRO A 462 -48.72 -19.28 40.09
CA PRO A 462 -48.50 -18.00 39.43
C PRO A 462 -49.03 -16.81 40.21
N GLN A 463 -50.26 -16.90 40.76
CA GLN A 463 -50.86 -15.85 41.56
C GLN A 463 -50.02 -15.52 42.81
N ARG A 464 -49.44 -16.54 43.46
CA ARG A 464 -48.53 -16.34 44.59
C ARG A 464 -47.24 -15.66 44.17
N HIS A 465 -46.63 -16.06 43.05
CA HIS A 465 -45.45 -15.36 42.51
C HIS A 465 -45.73 -13.88 42.25
N ILE A 466 -46.97 -13.50 41.92
CA ILE A 466 -47.34 -12.10 41.71
C ILE A 466 -47.66 -11.39 43.04
N ASP A 467 -48.37 -12.07 43.93
CA ASP A 467 -48.75 -11.51 45.24
C ASP A 467 -47.52 -11.24 46.10
N GLU A 468 -46.52 -12.13 46.02
CA GLU A 468 -45.27 -12.15 46.78
C GLU A 468 -44.03 -12.07 45.85
N ILE A 469 -44.07 -11.21 44.83
CA ILE A 469 -43.02 -11.14 43.79
C ILE A 469 -41.60 -10.97 44.31
N GLU A 470 -41.42 -10.20 45.39
CA GLU A 470 -40.12 -9.98 46.06
C GLU A 470 -39.54 -11.25 46.69
N SER A 471 -40.35 -12.30 46.86
CA SER A 471 -39.94 -13.59 47.42
C SER A 471 -39.65 -14.65 46.36
N VAL A 472 -39.85 -14.31 45.08
CA VAL A 472 -39.56 -15.22 43.96
C VAL A 472 -38.05 -15.46 43.88
N THR A 473 -37.67 -16.71 43.62
CA THR A 473 -36.26 -17.08 43.43
C THR A 473 -35.69 -16.33 42.23
N GLY A 474 -34.54 -15.68 42.40
CA GLY A 474 -33.94 -14.82 41.36
C GLY A 474 -34.49 -13.39 41.30
N TYR A 475 -35.40 -12.97 42.20
CA TYR A 475 -35.90 -11.59 42.21
C TYR A 475 -34.78 -10.56 42.35
N SER A 476 -33.85 -10.76 43.30
CA SER A 476 -32.74 -9.83 43.53
C SER A 476 -31.83 -9.69 42.30
N ASP A 477 -31.60 -10.78 41.57
CA ASP A 477 -30.78 -10.77 40.37
C ASP A 477 -31.52 -10.06 39.23
N ALA A 478 -32.84 -10.30 39.10
CA ALA A 478 -33.69 -9.58 38.16
C ALA A 478 -33.78 -8.06 38.42
N VAL A 479 -33.72 -7.62 39.68
CA VAL A 479 -33.56 -6.19 40.02
C VAL A 479 -32.20 -5.67 39.56
N GLY A 480 -31.12 -6.44 39.74
CA GLY A 480 -29.80 -6.11 39.18
C GLY A 480 -29.85 -5.99 37.64
N ALA A 481 -30.57 -6.88 36.97
CA ALA A 481 -30.76 -6.81 35.52
C ALA A 481 -31.53 -5.56 35.05
N SER A 482 -32.42 -4.97 35.87
CA SER A 482 -33.01 -3.66 35.53
C SER A 482 -31.99 -2.53 35.59
N GLU A 483 -31.09 -2.54 36.58
CA GLU A 483 -30.00 -1.56 36.68
C GLU A 483 -29.07 -1.68 35.45
N LEU A 484 -28.76 -2.91 35.01
CA LEU A 484 -27.97 -3.15 33.79
C LEU A 484 -28.66 -2.60 32.54
N LEU A 485 -29.99 -2.72 32.41
CA LEU A 485 -30.71 -2.13 31.27
C LEU A 485 -30.65 -0.60 31.26
N ASP A 486 -30.70 0.04 32.43
CA ASP A 486 -30.58 1.49 32.56
C ASP A 486 -29.14 1.95 32.26
N ASP A 487 -28.14 1.17 32.67
CA ASP A 487 -26.74 1.39 32.30
C ASP A 487 -26.53 1.25 30.78
N ILE A 488 -27.10 0.21 30.15
CA ILE A 488 -27.08 0.02 28.69
C ILE A 488 -27.74 1.20 27.98
N GLU A 489 -28.92 1.64 28.42
CA GLU A 489 -29.60 2.80 27.84
C GLU A 489 -28.74 4.07 27.94
N THR A 490 -28.05 4.24 29.06
CA THR A 490 -27.16 5.39 29.28
C THR A 490 -25.94 5.34 28.37
N GLU A 491 -25.26 4.20 28.28
CA GLU A 491 -24.08 4.03 27.42
C GLU A 491 -24.45 4.12 25.94
N LEU A 492 -25.60 3.60 25.52
CA LEU A 492 -26.11 3.76 24.14
C LEU A 492 -26.36 5.23 23.78
N ARG A 493 -26.90 6.04 24.71
CA ARG A 493 -27.10 7.48 24.47
C ARG A 493 -25.78 8.23 24.32
N GLU A 494 -24.78 7.90 25.12
CA GLU A 494 -23.46 8.51 24.98
C GLU A 494 -22.78 8.06 23.68
N LEU A 495 -22.89 6.79 23.31
CA LEU A 495 -22.40 6.28 22.02
C LEU A 495 -23.09 6.97 20.83
N GLU A 496 -24.42 7.12 20.85
CA GLU A 496 -25.17 7.83 19.81
C GLU A 496 -24.64 9.26 19.64
N LYS A 497 -24.42 9.97 20.75
CA LYS A 497 -23.87 11.32 20.76
C LYS A 497 -22.45 11.36 20.18
N GLN A 498 -21.57 10.43 20.55
CA GLN A 498 -20.23 10.32 19.97
C GLN A 498 -20.32 10.13 18.45
N LEU A 499 -21.16 9.21 17.98
CA LEU A 499 -21.35 8.94 16.55
C LEU A 499 -21.85 10.19 15.80
N ILE A 500 -22.77 10.96 16.36
CA ILE A 500 -23.23 12.22 15.78
C ILE A 500 -22.08 13.23 15.68
N GLU A 501 -21.27 13.38 16.73
CA GLU A 501 -20.12 14.30 16.74
C GLU A 501 -19.09 13.95 15.65
N TYR A 502 -18.75 12.66 15.52
CA TYR A 502 -17.85 12.18 14.46
C TYR A 502 -18.46 12.31 13.06
N ASN A 503 -19.78 12.19 12.92
CA ASN A 503 -20.46 12.36 11.64
C ASN A 503 -20.52 13.84 11.20
N GLU A 504 -20.76 14.79 12.11
CA GLU A 504 -20.84 16.22 11.76
C GLU A 504 -19.47 16.88 11.55
N ALA A 505 -18.46 16.45 12.31
CA ALA A 505 -17.12 17.01 12.27
C ALA A 505 -16.07 15.89 12.24
N PRO A 506 -15.92 15.17 11.11
CA PRO A 506 -15.01 14.04 11.01
C PRO A 506 -13.57 14.45 11.35
N ARG A 507 -13.07 13.94 12.48
CA ARG A 507 -11.68 14.07 12.93
C ARG A 507 -11.10 12.67 13.11
N PHE A 508 -10.66 12.10 12.01
CA PHE A 508 -10.01 10.79 12.02
C PHE A 508 -8.51 11.02 12.26
N GLU A 509 -8.09 10.96 13.52
CA GLU A 509 -6.69 11.07 13.92
C GLU A 509 -6.09 9.65 13.98
N GLY A 510 -5.07 9.34 13.18
CA GLY A 510 -4.45 8.00 13.15
C GLY A 510 -3.67 7.74 11.85
N GLU A 511 -2.67 6.85 11.91
CA GLU A 511 -2.05 6.28 10.69
C GLU A 511 -2.99 5.19 10.16
N CYS A 512 -3.31 5.20 8.86
CA CYS A 512 -4.24 4.27 8.23
C CYS A 512 -3.52 3.43 7.17
N ASP A 513 -3.51 2.11 7.35
CA ASP A 513 -2.89 1.17 6.43
C ASP A 513 -3.68 1.01 5.11
N LEU A 514 -4.99 1.27 5.12
CA LEU A 514 -5.85 1.21 3.93
C LEU A 514 -5.60 2.35 2.93
N ILE A 515 -4.90 3.42 3.36
CA ILE A 515 -4.42 4.50 2.48
C ILE A 515 -3.11 4.11 1.78
N LEU A 516 -2.36 3.15 2.33
CA LEU A 516 -1.01 2.79 1.88
C LEU A 516 -0.99 1.72 0.77
N ASP A 517 -2.13 1.09 0.46
CA ASP A 517 -2.21 -0.03 -0.51
C ASP A 517 -2.45 0.41 -1.97
N ILE A 518 -2.21 1.70 -2.29
CA ILE A 518 -2.20 2.21 -3.67
C ILE A 518 -0.76 2.12 -4.22
N ASP A 519 -0.23 0.90 -4.32
CA ASP A 519 1.09 0.60 -4.91
C ASP A 519 1.01 0.19 -6.39
#